data_AF-A0A6G1LK06-F1
#
_entry.id   AF-A0A6G1LK06-F1
#
_cell.length_a   1.000
_cell.length_b   1.000
_cell.length_c   1.000
_cell.angle_alpha   90.00
_cell.angle_beta   90.00
_cell.angle_gamma   90.00
#
_symmetry.space_group_name_H-M   'P 1'
#
loop_
_entity.id
_entity.type
_entity.pdbx_description
1 polymer ?
#
loop_
_entity_poly.entity_id
_entity_poly.type
_entity_poly.pdbx_seq_one_letter_code
_entity_poly.pdbx_strand_id
1 'polypeptide(L)'
;MPGLRYHTVIFVETDSSGGGQIHHVTGDLVKGMEYQRRAGRRPEASDAFHSKELIGQVALQNYPHLVDQVCKSQPVQKAFNTRSSNYEPFKADGSFYEPDEPRQPLMKCT
;
A
#
# COMPACT_ATOMS: atom_id res chain seq x y z
N MET A 1 -12.35 15.81 12.57
CA MET A 1 -12.79 14.45 12.20
C MET A 1 -11.98 14.01 10.99
N PRO A 2 -11.50 12.76 10.90
CA PRO A 2 -10.88 12.29 9.67
C PRO A 2 -11.94 12.31 8.56
N GLY A 3 -11.67 13.01 7.46
CA GLY A 3 -12.57 13.11 6.31
C GLY A 3 -12.73 11.78 5.56
N LEU A 4 -13.58 11.77 4.54
CA LEU A 4 -13.76 10.63 3.63
C LEU A 4 -12.39 10.21 3.06
N ARG A 5 -12.09 8.91 3.14
CA ARG A 5 -10.87 8.32 2.60
C ARG A 5 -11.23 7.31 1.53
N TYR A 6 -10.58 7.42 0.38
CA TYR A 6 -10.71 6.47 -0.70
C TYR A 6 -9.65 5.39 -0.56
N HIS A 7 -9.98 4.18 -1.01
CA HIS A 7 -9.02 3.09 -1.10
C HIS A 7 -8.22 3.23 -2.40
N THR A 8 -6.94 3.61 -2.28
CA THR A 8 -6.03 3.73 -3.43
C THR A 8 -5.54 2.34 -3.84
N VAL A 9 -5.59 2.05 -5.14
CA VAL A 9 -5.04 0.83 -5.76
C VAL A 9 -4.21 1.21 -6.98
N ILE A 10 -3.21 0.39 -7.30
CA ILE A 10 -2.43 0.55 -8.54
C ILE A 10 -3.01 -0.40 -9.58
N PHE A 11 -3.43 0.14 -10.72
CA PHE A 11 -3.88 -0.65 -11.86
C PHE A 11 -2.83 -0.62 -12.97
N VAL A 12 -2.42 -1.79 -13.43
CA VAL A 12 -1.54 -1.94 -14.59
C VAL A 12 -2.35 -2.57 -15.71
N GLU A 13 -2.56 -1.83 -16.79
CA GLU A 13 -3.19 -2.36 -18.01
C GLU A 13 -2.20 -3.30 -18.70
N THR A 14 -2.59 -4.56 -18.85
CA THR A 14 -1.74 -5.61 -19.45
C THR A 14 -2.36 -6.21 -20.72
N ASP A 15 -3.65 -5.96 -20.95
CA ASP A 15 -4.41 -6.51 -22.06
C ASP A 15 -4.91 -5.38 -22.96
N SER A 16 -4.89 -5.60 -24.28
CA SER A 16 -5.32 -4.62 -25.28
C SER A 16 -6.82 -4.30 -25.22
N SER A 17 -7.63 -5.13 -24.58
CA SER A 17 -9.06 -4.90 -24.33
C SER A 17 -9.31 -3.97 -23.14
N GLY A 18 -8.27 -3.57 -22.42
CA GLY A 18 -8.39 -2.81 -21.16
C GLY A 18 -8.34 -3.63 -19.89
N GLY A 19 -8.15 -4.94 -20.02
CA GLY A 19 -7.91 -5.80 -18.88
C GLY A 19 -6.54 -5.51 -18.26
N GLY A 20 -6.44 -5.77 -16.97
CA GLY A 20 -5.20 -5.52 -16.28
C GLY A 20 -5.10 -6.24 -14.96
N GLN A 21 -4.13 -5.80 -14.19
CA GLN A 21 -3.83 -6.32 -12.88
C GLN A 21 -3.97 -5.19 -11.87
N ILE A 22 -4.74 -5.46 -10.82
CA ILE A 22 -4.89 -4.59 -9.67
C ILE A 22 -3.91 -5.05 -8.60
N HIS A 23 -3.04 -4.14 -8.22
CA HIS A 23 -2.12 -4.24 -7.11
C HIS A 23 -2.75 -3.48 -5.93
N HIS A 24 -3.03 -4.18 -4.85
CA HIS A 24 -3.67 -3.59 -3.67
C HIS A 24 -3.13 -4.20 -2.39
N VAL A 25 -3.37 -3.50 -1.28
CA VAL A 25 -3.07 -3.99 0.05
C VAL A 25 -4.38 -4.37 0.72
N THR A 26 -4.46 -5.60 1.18
CA THR A 26 -5.58 -6.12 1.97
C THR A 26 -5.10 -6.46 3.38
N GLY A 27 -6.02 -6.79 4.27
CA GLY A 27 -5.71 -7.20 5.64
C GLY A 27 -6.28 -6.26 6.68
N ASP A 28 -5.93 -6.53 7.92
CA ASP A 28 -6.46 -5.86 9.09
C ASP A 28 -5.32 -5.49 10.06
N LEU A 29 -5.62 -4.63 11.04
CA LEU A 29 -4.61 -4.16 12.00
C LEU A 29 -4.05 -5.27 12.90
N VAL A 30 -4.73 -6.43 12.97
CA VAL A 30 -4.41 -7.54 13.87
C VAL A 30 -3.53 -8.57 13.16
N LYS A 31 -3.91 -9.00 11.95
CA LYS A 31 -3.16 -9.96 11.11
C LYS A 31 -2.06 -9.29 10.30
N GLY A 32 -2.13 -7.98 10.16
CA GLY A 32 -1.22 -7.20 9.32
C GLY A 32 -1.82 -6.88 7.95
N MET A 33 -1.12 -5.98 7.28
CA MET A 33 -1.42 -5.57 5.92
C MET A 33 -0.59 -6.43 4.96
N GLU A 34 -1.25 -7.07 3.99
CA GLU A 34 -0.64 -7.93 2.99
C GLU A 34 -0.86 -7.38 1.59
N TYR A 35 0.22 -7.38 0.81
CA TYR A 35 0.17 -7.07 -0.61
C TYR A 35 -0.44 -8.22 -1.40
N GLN A 36 -1.42 -7.90 -2.26
CA GLN A 36 -2.02 -8.85 -3.19
C GLN A 36 -2.09 -8.28 -4.61
N ARG A 37 -2.08 -9.18 -5.59
CA ARG A 37 -2.28 -8.88 -7.01
C ARG A 37 -3.43 -9.72 -7.53
N ARG A 38 -4.38 -9.08 -8.22
CA ARG A 38 -5.53 -9.76 -8.82
C ARG A 38 -5.81 -9.25 -10.23
N ALA A 39 -6.33 -10.13 -11.08
CA ALA A 39 -6.84 -9.73 -12.37
C ALA A 39 -8.09 -8.84 -12.19
N GLY A 40 -8.19 -7.77 -12.96
CA GLY A 40 -9.27 -6.80 -12.86
C GLY A 40 -9.66 -6.21 -14.21
N ARG A 41 -10.88 -5.69 -14.27
CA ARG A 41 -11.33 -4.84 -15.38
C ARG A 41 -10.82 -3.41 -15.17
N ARG A 42 -11.00 -2.56 -16.19
CA ARG A 42 -10.69 -1.12 -16.10
C ARG A 42 -11.31 -0.51 -14.83
N PRO A 43 -10.56 0.32 -14.08
CA PRO A 43 -11.06 0.90 -12.84
C PRO A 43 -12.33 1.74 -13.06
N GLU A 44 -12.46 2.40 -14.22
CA GLU A 44 -13.62 3.21 -14.60
C GLU A 44 -14.92 2.42 -14.77
N ALA A 45 -14.83 1.09 -14.94
CA ALA A 45 -16.00 0.23 -15.03
C ALA A 45 -16.58 -0.16 -13.66
N SER A 46 -15.96 0.30 -12.57
CA SER A 46 -16.40 0.04 -11.19
C SER A 46 -17.21 1.21 -10.65
N ASP A 47 -18.35 0.94 -10.03
CA ASP A 47 -19.16 1.97 -9.35
C ASP A 47 -18.42 2.65 -8.19
N ALA A 48 -17.39 1.99 -7.63
CA ALA A 48 -16.56 2.53 -6.57
C ALA A 48 -15.42 3.44 -7.07
N PHE A 49 -15.37 3.72 -8.38
CA PHE A 49 -14.36 4.58 -8.97
C PHE A 49 -14.55 6.04 -8.58
N HIS A 50 -13.51 6.66 -8.01
CA HIS A 50 -13.52 8.08 -7.71
C HIS A 50 -12.62 8.88 -8.67
N SER A 51 -11.36 8.47 -8.80
CA SER A 51 -10.37 9.14 -9.64
C SER A 51 -9.26 8.17 -10.04
N LYS A 52 -8.48 8.55 -11.06
CA LYS A 52 -7.23 7.89 -11.43
C LYS A 52 -6.16 8.92 -11.73
N GLU A 53 -4.92 8.54 -11.49
CA GLU A 53 -3.73 9.28 -11.89
C GLU A 53 -2.81 8.34 -12.66
N LEU A 54 -2.26 8.81 -13.78
CA LEU A 54 -1.35 8.02 -14.60
C LEU A 54 0.08 8.24 -14.09
N ILE A 55 0.59 7.27 -13.31
CA ILE A 55 1.90 7.37 -12.66
C ILE A 55 3.05 7.11 -13.64
N GLY A 56 2.83 6.28 -14.67
CA GLY A 56 3.85 5.97 -15.67
C GLY A 56 3.60 4.68 -16.45
N GLN A 57 4.64 4.18 -17.11
CA GLN A 57 4.62 2.95 -17.89
C GLN A 57 5.71 2.00 -17.39
N VAL A 58 5.46 0.69 -17.47
CA VAL A 58 6.41 -0.36 -17.15
C VAL A 58 6.67 -1.21 -18.38
N ALA A 59 7.93 -1.54 -18.63
CA ALA A 59 8.28 -2.44 -19.72
C ALA A 59 7.71 -3.85 -19.48
N LEU A 60 7.17 -4.48 -20.52
CA LEU A 60 6.53 -5.80 -20.41
C LEU A 60 7.47 -6.85 -19.78
N GLN A 61 8.77 -6.81 -20.12
CA GLN A 61 9.80 -7.69 -19.56
C GLN A 61 10.01 -7.55 -18.05
N ASN A 62 9.67 -6.39 -17.49
CA ASN A 62 9.86 -6.07 -16.07
C ASN A 62 8.59 -6.36 -15.25
N TYR A 63 7.47 -6.58 -15.93
CA TYR A 63 6.17 -6.85 -15.33
C TYR A 63 5.88 -8.37 -15.33
N PRO A 64 5.39 -8.96 -14.22
CA PRO A 64 5.00 -8.34 -12.96
C PRO A 64 6.12 -8.23 -11.91
N HIS A 65 7.30 -8.80 -12.16
CA HIS A 65 8.31 -9.05 -11.11
C HIS A 65 8.78 -7.79 -10.39
N LEU A 66 9.18 -6.73 -11.10
CA LEU A 66 9.67 -5.50 -10.44
C LEU A 66 8.58 -4.78 -9.65
N VAL A 67 7.35 -4.78 -10.16
CA VAL A 67 6.21 -4.14 -9.46
C VAL A 67 5.88 -4.91 -8.19
N ASP A 68 5.79 -6.24 -8.29
CA ASP A 68 5.56 -7.10 -7.12
C ASP A 68 6.68 -6.93 -6.08
N GLN A 69 7.93 -6.83 -6.51
CA GLN A 69 9.08 -6.65 -5.61
C GLN A 69 8.99 -5.32 -4.84
N VAL A 70 8.71 -4.21 -5.53
CA VAL A 70 8.60 -2.88 -4.89
C VAL A 70 7.39 -2.78 -3.96
N CYS A 71 6.26 -3.36 -4.35
CA CYS A 71 5.06 -3.38 -3.51
C CYS A 71 5.25 -4.27 -2.27
N LYS A 72 6.00 -5.36 -2.36
CA LYS A 72 6.30 -6.25 -1.21
C LYS A 72 7.38 -5.69 -0.30
N SER A 73 8.28 -4.84 -0.80
CA SER A 73 9.39 -4.28 0.00
C SER A 73 8.98 -3.09 0.87
N GLN A 74 7.68 -2.78 0.99
CA GLN A 74 7.21 -1.66 1.80
C GLN A 74 7.50 -1.93 3.29
N PRO A 75 8.16 -1.00 4.00
CA PRO A 75 8.53 -1.20 5.39
C PRO A 75 7.29 -1.19 6.28
N VAL A 76 7.28 -2.06 7.30
CA VAL A 76 6.34 -1.94 8.41
C VAL A 76 6.74 -0.69 9.20
N GLN A 77 5.79 0.18 9.52
CA GLN A 77 6.07 1.47 10.16
C GLN A 77 5.53 1.57 11.59
N LYS A 78 4.71 0.62 12.04
CA LYS A 78 4.16 0.56 13.40
C LYS A 78 4.21 -0.87 13.94
N ALA A 79 4.45 -1.00 15.23
CA ALA A 79 4.39 -2.25 15.96
C ALA A 79 3.61 -2.06 17.28
N PHE A 80 3.10 -3.15 17.84
CA PHE A 80 2.42 -3.10 19.13
C PHE A 80 3.45 -3.03 20.25
N ASN A 81 3.45 -1.95 21.03
CA ASN A 81 4.30 -1.78 22.20
C ASN A 81 3.59 -2.34 23.43
N THR A 82 4.08 -3.45 23.98
CA THR A 82 3.51 -4.07 25.18
C THR A 82 3.64 -3.21 26.44
N ARG A 83 4.62 -2.30 26.51
CA ARG A 83 4.81 -1.40 27.66
C ARG A 83 3.76 -0.28 27.69
N SER A 84 3.43 0.25 26.51
CA SER A 84 2.46 1.33 26.33
C SER A 84 1.03 0.80 26.06
N SER A 85 0.90 -0.50 25.76
CA SER A 85 -0.34 -1.14 25.29
C SER A 85 -0.96 -0.43 24.07
N ASN A 86 -0.11 0.09 23.18
CA ASN A 86 -0.51 0.89 22.02
C ASN A 86 0.30 0.52 20.77
N TYR A 87 -0.28 0.74 19.59
CA TYR A 87 0.44 0.65 18.31
C TYR A 87 1.24 1.92 18.06
N GLU A 88 2.56 1.81 18.17
CA GLU A 88 3.49 2.94 18.08
C GLU A 88 4.42 2.79 16.87
N PRO A 89 4.89 3.91 16.29
CA PRO A 89 5.97 3.85 15.33
C PRO A 89 7.23 3.27 15.99
N PHE A 90 7.99 2.52 15.21
CA PHE A 90 9.26 1.95 15.64
C PHE A 90 10.35 2.39 14.67
N LYS A 91 11.59 2.39 15.14
CA LYS A 91 12.78 2.78 14.38
C LYS A 91 13.16 1.67 13.40
N ALA A 92 14.01 2.00 12.43
CA ALA A 92 14.52 1.02 11.47
C ALA A 92 15.26 -0.16 12.13
N ASP A 93 15.74 0.00 13.38
CA ASP A 93 16.40 -1.05 14.17
C ASP A 93 15.43 -1.99 14.92
N GLY A 94 14.11 -1.74 14.87
CA GLY A 94 13.10 -2.53 15.58
C GLY A 94 12.71 -1.99 16.97
N SER A 95 13.43 -0.98 17.49
CA SER A 95 13.15 -0.39 18.81
C SER A 95 12.08 0.70 18.75
N PHE A 96 11.38 0.93 19.85
CA PHE A 96 10.41 2.03 19.96
C PHE A 96 11.12 3.36 20.25
N TYR A 97 10.49 4.46 19.86
CA TYR A 97 10.94 5.80 20.22
C TYR A 97 10.69 6.07 21.70
N GLU A 98 11.64 6.73 22.36
CA GLU A 98 11.43 7.25 23.72
C GLU A 98 10.47 8.45 23.70
N PRO A 99 9.83 8.81 24.84
CA PRO A 99 8.82 9.88 24.89
C PRO A 99 9.27 11.23 24.32
N ASP A 100 10.55 11.59 24.52
CA ASP A 100 11.14 12.86 24.09
C ASP A 100 11.89 12.79 22.75
N GLU A 101 11.88 11.63 22.08
CA GLU A 101 12.63 11.44 20.83
C GLU A 101 11.79 11.82 19.60
N PRO A 102 12.36 12.53 18.61
CA PRO A 102 11.67 12.85 17.38
C PRO A 102 11.34 11.58 16.58
N ARG A 103 10.04 11.33 16.39
CA ARG A 103 9.52 10.19 15.63
C ARG A 103 9.60 10.46 14.14
N GLN A 104 10.03 9.47 13.35
CA GLN A 104 9.93 9.59 11.89
C GLN A 104 8.45 9.66 11.47
N PRO A 105 8.10 10.56 10.52
CA PRO A 105 6.73 10.67 10.04
C PRO A 105 6.33 9.39 9.30
N LEU A 106 5.12 8.92 9.59
CA LEU A 106 4.54 7.78 8.88
C LEU A 106 4.27 8.18 7.42
N MET A 107 4.88 7.47 6.49
CA MET A 107 4.57 7.59 5.07
C MET A 107 3.36 6.73 4.75
N LYS A 108 2.32 7.35 4.19
CA LYS A 108 1.25 6.62 3.52
C LYS A 108 1.51 6.63 2.02
N CYS A 109 1.34 5.48 1.38
CA CYS A 109 1.14 5.44 -0.07
C CYS A 109 -0.14 6.26 -0.34
N THR A 110 -0.01 7.35 -1.09
CA THR A 110 -1.12 8.26 -1.40
C THR A 110 -1.69 7.88 -2.75
#